data_AF-A0A257JKQ5-F1
#
_entry.id   AF-A0A257JKQ5-F1
#
_cell.length_a   1.000
_cell.length_b   1.000
_cell.length_c   1.000
_cell.angle_alpha   90.00
_cell.angle_beta   90.00
_cell.angle_gamma   90.00
#
_symmetry.space_group_name_H-M   'P 1'
#
loop_
_entity.id
_entity.type
_entity.pdbx_description
1 polymer ?
#
loop_
_entity_poly.entity_id
_entity_poly.type
_entity_poly.pdbx_seq_one_letter_code
_entity_poly.pdbx_strand_id
1 'polypeptide(L)'
;MPIGIIGSLLVCTVLYMLVAAVLTMLVNYKELNVPDPVAVAVDSMGPQWAWFAMTIKAGAIIGLTSVILVLMYGQTRIFYAMARDGLLPKIFARVHPKFQTPWINTIVVGVIVALAAGLFDINVLGDVTSVGTLAAFAIVCISVIWLRQARPDLPRGFRVPLYPVLPIFGILSCGALIFTVEQRVLHFFFLFLLGATAVYFLYGMWNSKLAKGEFVTGHEPPANELPHKLD
;
A
#
# COMPACT_ATOMS: atom_id res chain seq x y z
N MET A 1 3.97 -16.33 -5.32
CA MET A 1 3.55 -14.92 -5.21
C MET A 1 2.17 -14.65 -5.84
N PRO A 2 1.91 -14.91 -7.13
CA PRO A 2 0.65 -14.48 -7.77
C PRO A 2 -0.61 -15.12 -7.18
N ILE A 3 -0.56 -16.43 -6.90
CA ILE A 3 -1.68 -17.19 -6.29
C ILE A 3 -2.03 -16.62 -4.91
N GLY A 4 -1.03 -16.22 -4.12
CA GLY A 4 -1.24 -15.64 -2.80
C GLY A 4 -1.94 -14.28 -2.84
N ILE A 5 -1.55 -13.40 -3.78
CA ILE A 5 -2.16 -12.08 -3.95
C ILE A 5 -3.62 -12.21 -4.39
N ILE A 6 -3.90 -13.02 -5.42
CA ILE A 6 -5.26 -13.19 -5.94
C ILE A 6 -6.16 -13.92 -4.93
N GLY A 7 -5.63 -14.99 -4.31
CA GLY A 7 -6.38 -15.79 -3.34
C GLY A 7 -6.74 -14.99 -2.08
N SER A 8 -5.79 -14.25 -1.51
CA SER A 8 -6.07 -13.40 -0.34
C SER A 8 -7.08 -12.30 -0.66
N LEU A 9 -6.94 -11.62 -1.81
CA LEU A 9 -7.86 -10.55 -2.20
C LEU A 9 -9.30 -11.05 -2.39
N LEU A 10 -9.48 -12.21 -3.03
CA LEU A 10 -10.81 -12.82 -3.19
C LEU A 10 -11.44 -13.17 -1.84
N VAL A 11 -10.68 -13.82 -0.94
CA VAL A 11 -11.17 -14.20 0.39
C VAL A 11 -11.54 -12.95 1.20
N CYS A 12 -10.67 -11.93 1.23
CA CYS A 12 -10.95 -10.69 1.92
C CYS A 12 -12.19 -9.98 1.36
N THR A 13 -12.38 -9.98 0.03
CA THR A 13 -13.55 -9.36 -0.61
C THR A 13 -14.85 -10.05 -0.18
N VAL A 14 -14.87 -11.38 -0.18
CA VAL A 14 -16.04 -12.15 0.29
C VAL A 14 -16.33 -11.87 1.76
N LEU A 15 -15.30 -11.90 2.61
CA LEU A 15 -15.45 -11.59 4.03
C LEU A 15 -15.97 -10.17 4.27
N TYR A 16 -15.50 -9.18 3.52
CA TYR A 16 -15.99 -7.80 3.63
C TYR A 16 -17.46 -7.67 3.26
N MET A 17 -17.92 -8.34 2.19
CA MET A 17 -19.33 -8.35 1.82
C MET A 17 -20.20 -9.01 2.90
N LEU A 18 -19.75 -10.12 3.47
CA LEU A 18 -20.47 -10.82 4.53
C LEU A 18 -20.54 -9.97 5.81
N VAL A 19 -19.44 -9.37 6.22
CA VAL A 19 -19.41 -8.48 7.41
C VAL A 19 -20.35 -7.30 7.20
N ALA A 20 -20.31 -6.62 6.05
CA ALA A 20 -21.21 -5.49 5.78
C ALA A 20 -22.70 -5.91 5.80
N ALA A 21 -23.03 -7.07 5.22
CA ALA A 21 -24.40 -7.60 5.26
C ALA A 21 -24.86 -7.93 6.68
N VAL A 22 -24.01 -8.56 7.50
CA VAL A 22 -24.33 -8.90 8.90
C VAL A 22 -24.50 -7.63 9.75
N LEU A 23 -23.60 -6.65 9.61
CA LEU A 23 -23.68 -5.40 10.38
C LEU A 23 -24.97 -4.63 10.10
N THR A 24 -25.34 -4.50 8.82
CA THR A 24 -26.55 -3.79 8.41
C THR A 24 -27.85 -4.55 8.72
N MET A 25 -27.78 -5.87 8.90
CA MET A 25 -28.90 -6.69 9.35
C MET A 25 -29.12 -6.59 10.86
N LEU A 26 -28.06 -6.43 11.65
CA LEU A 26 -28.13 -6.37 13.12
C LEU A 26 -28.46 -4.98 13.65
N VAL A 27 -27.89 -3.93 13.06
CA VAL A 27 -28.02 -2.54 13.56
C VAL A 27 -28.43 -1.61 12.42
N ASN A 28 -29.29 -0.64 12.73
CA ASN A 28 -29.72 0.36 11.77
C ASN A 28 -28.52 1.19 11.30
N TYR A 29 -28.33 1.35 9.98
CA TYR A 29 -27.20 2.05 9.35
C TYR A 29 -26.89 3.45 9.91
N LYS A 30 -27.87 4.10 10.56
CA LYS A 30 -27.69 5.42 11.20
C LYS A 30 -26.88 5.36 12.49
N GLU A 31 -26.84 4.22 13.18
CA GLU A 31 -26.16 4.06 14.46
C GLU A 31 -24.73 3.51 14.30
N LEU A 32 -24.33 3.11 13.09
CA LEU A 32 -22.99 2.58 12.80
C LEU A 32 -21.93 3.67 12.53
N ASN A 33 -22.27 4.96 12.62
CA ASN A 33 -21.31 6.05 12.45
C ASN A 33 -20.50 6.28 13.75
N VAL A 34 -19.77 5.23 14.17
CA VAL A 34 -18.94 5.18 15.37
C VAL A 34 -17.54 4.65 15.01
N PRO A 35 -16.51 4.90 15.83
CA PRO A 35 -15.15 4.42 15.55
C PRO A 35 -15.02 2.89 15.51
N ASP A 36 -15.87 2.16 16.23
CA ASP A 36 -15.84 0.71 16.40
C ASP A 36 -17.20 0.04 16.04
N PRO A 37 -17.64 0.11 14.77
CA PRO A 37 -18.99 -0.32 14.36
C PRO A 37 -19.24 -1.82 14.54
N VAL A 38 -18.19 -2.63 14.38
CA VAL A 38 -18.26 -4.09 14.60
C VAL A 38 -18.49 -4.42 16.07
N ALA A 39 -17.86 -3.68 16.98
CA ALA A 39 -18.05 -3.87 18.41
C ALA A 39 -19.49 -3.52 18.82
N VAL A 40 -20.00 -2.37 18.36
CA VAL A 40 -21.36 -1.93 18.63
C VAL A 40 -22.40 -2.92 18.10
N ALA A 41 -22.18 -3.47 16.91
CA ALA A 41 -23.09 -4.47 16.34
C ALA A 41 -23.11 -5.81 17.09
N VAL A 42 -22.01 -6.19 17.75
CA VAL A 42 -21.99 -7.42 18.55
C VAL A 42 -22.58 -7.16 19.95
N ASP A 43 -22.34 -5.98 20.52
CA ASP A 43 -22.92 -5.60 21.81
C ASP A 43 -24.46 -5.48 21.73
N SER A 44 -25.02 -5.13 20.56
CA SER A 44 -26.48 -5.06 20.34
C SER A 44 -27.17 -6.44 20.26
N MET A 45 -26.41 -7.55 20.08
CA MET A 45 -26.95 -8.92 20.09
C MET A 45 -27.36 -9.40 21.50
N GLY A 46 -27.07 -8.60 22.53
CA GLY A 46 -27.52 -8.80 23.90
C GLY A 46 -26.45 -9.38 24.85
N PRO A 47 -26.69 -9.34 26.18
CA PRO A 47 -25.68 -9.66 27.20
C PRO A 47 -25.18 -11.12 27.16
N GLN A 48 -25.96 -12.02 26.57
CA GLN A 48 -25.64 -13.45 26.46
C GLN A 48 -24.42 -13.71 25.56
N TRP A 49 -24.12 -12.78 24.63
CA TRP A 49 -23.01 -12.88 23.68
C TRP A 49 -21.80 -12.03 24.07
N ALA A 50 -21.75 -11.51 25.30
CA ALA A 50 -20.67 -10.62 25.76
C ALA A 50 -19.26 -11.24 25.66
N TRP A 51 -19.13 -12.56 25.87
CA TRP A 51 -17.87 -13.28 25.70
C TRP A 51 -17.34 -13.22 24.25
N PHE A 52 -18.25 -13.25 23.28
CA PHE A 52 -17.94 -13.18 21.85
C PHE A 52 -17.54 -11.75 21.46
N ALA A 53 -18.25 -10.73 21.97
CA ALA A 53 -17.88 -9.33 21.80
C ALA A 53 -16.46 -9.03 22.29
N MET A 54 -16.11 -9.53 23.48
CA MET A 54 -14.76 -9.35 24.04
C MET A 54 -13.69 -10.03 23.19
N THR A 55 -13.98 -11.22 22.66
CA THR A 55 -13.06 -11.95 21.77
C THR A 55 -12.83 -11.21 20.47
N ILE A 56 -13.88 -10.65 19.85
CA ILE A 56 -13.77 -9.84 18.63
C ILE A 56 -12.97 -8.57 18.88
N LYS A 57 -13.25 -7.84 19.97
CA LYS A 57 -12.52 -6.62 20.34
C LYS A 57 -11.02 -6.92 20.54
N ALA A 58 -10.68 -7.99 21.26
CA ALA A 58 -9.30 -8.42 21.45
C ALA A 58 -8.64 -8.83 20.12
N GLY A 59 -9.36 -9.60 19.29
CA GLY A 59 -8.90 -10.01 17.97
C GLY A 59 -8.65 -8.83 17.03
N ALA A 60 -9.50 -7.80 17.06
CA ALA A 60 -9.33 -6.58 16.29
C ALA A 60 -8.05 -5.84 16.68
N ILE A 61 -7.76 -5.69 17.99
CA ILE A 61 -6.54 -5.02 18.47
C ILE A 61 -5.28 -5.77 18.00
N ILE A 62 -5.26 -7.10 18.16
CA ILE A 62 -4.12 -7.93 17.74
C ILE A 62 -3.94 -7.88 16.22
N GLY A 63 -5.05 -7.98 15.47
CA GLY A 63 -5.05 -7.92 14.01
C GLY A 63 -4.56 -6.58 13.47
N LEU A 64 -5.09 -5.46 13.97
CA LEU A 64 -4.68 -4.12 13.58
C LEU A 64 -3.21 -3.86 13.93
N THR A 65 -2.74 -4.33 15.08
CA THR A 65 -1.32 -4.22 15.46
C THR A 65 -0.42 -4.94 14.46
N SER A 66 -0.81 -6.14 14.01
CA SER A 66 -0.08 -6.87 12.97
C SER A 66 -0.01 -6.10 11.65
N VAL A 67 -1.12 -5.50 11.21
CA VAL A 67 -1.18 -4.69 9.99
C VAL A 67 -0.25 -3.48 10.09
N ILE A 68 -0.25 -2.77 11.24
CA ILE A 68 0.63 -1.62 11.47
C ILE A 68 2.10 -2.03 11.34
N LEU A 69 2.50 -3.16 11.92
CA LEU A 69 3.88 -3.66 11.81
C LEU A 69 4.28 -3.95 10.36
N VAL A 70 3.38 -4.59 9.58
CA VAL A 70 3.63 -4.87 8.16
C VAL A 70 3.77 -3.58 7.36
N LEU A 71 2.93 -2.57 7.60
CA LEU A 71 3.00 -1.29 6.90
C LEU A 71 4.28 -0.50 7.25
N MET A 72 4.66 -0.44 8.53
CA MET A 72 5.92 0.20 8.94
C MET A 72 7.15 -0.47 8.32
N TYR A 73 7.14 -1.80 8.26
CA TYR A 73 8.19 -2.56 7.60
C TYR A 73 8.24 -2.32 6.08
N GLY A 74 7.08 -2.30 5.42
CA GLY A 74 6.99 -1.99 3.99
C GLY A 74 7.56 -0.61 3.66
N GLN A 75 7.12 0.41 4.39
CA GLN A 75 7.57 1.80 4.18
C GLN A 75 9.09 1.94 4.38
N THR A 76 9.64 1.35 5.45
CA THR A 76 11.08 1.44 5.72
C THR A 76 11.94 0.77 4.65
N ARG A 77 11.45 -0.33 4.05
CA ARG A 77 12.14 -0.99 2.92
C ARG A 77 12.08 -0.19 1.63
N ILE A 78 10.95 0.42 1.32
CA ILE A 78 10.80 1.26 0.12
C ILE A 78 11.75 2.47 0.20
N PHE A 79 11.80 3.14 1.35
CA PHE A 79 12.71 4.28 1.57
C PHE A 79 14.18 3.86 1.52
N TYR A 80 14.53 2.68 2.06
CA TYR A 80 15.87 2.13 1.95
C TYR A 80 16.28 1.87 0.49
N ALA A 81 15.40 1.26 -0.31
CA ALA A 81 15.64 1.03 -1.73
C ALA A 81 15.82 2.35 -2.50
N MET A 82 14.93 3.32 -2.30
CA MET A 82 15.05 4.65 -2.92
C MET A 82 16.34 5.39 -2.52
N ALA A 83 16.76 5.28 -1.26
CA ALA A 83 18.02 5.88 -0.80
C ALA A 83 19.25 5.17 -1.37
N ARG A 84 19.21 3.84 -1.54
CA ARG A 84 20.27 3.06 -2.19
C ARG A 84 20.43 3.43 -3.66
N ASP A 85 19.32 3.69 -4.33
CA ASP A 85 19.24 4.07 -5.74
C ASP A 85 19.60 5.57 -5.96
N GLY A 86 19.81 6.32 -4.87
CA GLY A 86 20.31 7.70 -4.87
C GLY A 86 19.21 8.78 -4.91
N LEU A 87 17.93 8.37 -4.94
CA LEU A 87 16.77 9.26 -4.99
C LEU A 87 16.50 9.99 -3.65
N LEU A 88 16.98 9.43 -2.54
CA LEU A 88 16.89 10.02 -1.20
C LEU A 88 18.29 10.21 -0.56
N PRO A 89 18.42 11.07 0.48
CA PRO A 89 19.67 11.22 1.23
C PRO A 89 20.24 9.89 1.72
N LYS A 90 21.56 9.70 1.59
CA LYS A 90 22.27 8.45 1.97
C LYS A 90 22.07 8.07 3.45
N ILE A 91 21.65 9.00 4.29
CA ILE A 91 21.34 8.79 5.72
C ILE A 91 20.24 7.73 5.88
N PHE A 92 19.26 7.68 4.97
CA PHE A 92 18.19 6.67 4.96
C PHE A 92 18.65 5.29 4.49
N ALA A 93 19.81 5.19 3.84
CA ALA A 93 20.45 3.93 3.46
C ALA A 93 21.44 3.40 4.52
N ARG A 94 21.63 4.11 5.64
CA ARG A 94 22.55 3.65 6.69
C ARG A 94 21.92 2.49 7.47
N VAL A 95 22.56 1.33 7.36
CA VAL A 95 22.13 0.09 8.00
C VAL A 95 22.88 -0.13 9.32
N HIS A 96 22.20 -0.65 10.34
CA HIS A 96 22.84 -1.02 11.60
C HIS A 96 23.82 -2.18 11.42
N PRO A 97 25.08 -2.09 11.90
CA PRO A 97 26.12 -3.10 11.63
C PRO A 97 25.81 -4.49 12.19
N LYS A 98 25.07 -4.58 13.31
CA LYS A 98 24.71 -5.85 13.96
C LYS A 98 23.36 -6.43 13.52
N PHE A 99 22.39 -5.58 13.22
CA PHE A 99 20.98 -5.99 12.97
C PHE A 99 20.61 -5.93 11.50
N GLN A 100 21.47 -5.35 10.66
CA GLN A 100 21.24 -5.18 9.23
C GLN A 100 19.89 -4.47 8.90
N THR A 101 19.39 -3.63 9.82
CA THR A 101 18.16 -2.85 9.67
C THR A 101 18.42 -1.36 9.49
N PRO A 102 17.61 -0.64 8.68
CA PRO A 102 17.72 0.81 8.50
C PRO A 102 17.11 1.56 9.69
N TRP A 103 17.81 1.54 10.83
CA TRP A 103 17.29 2.02 12.13
C TRP A 103 16.90 3.51 12.15
N ILE A 104 17.67 4.38 11.47
CA ILE A 104 17.35 5.82 11.36
C ILE A 104 16.02 6.02 10.64
N ASN A 105 15.83 5.26 9.56
CA ASN A 105 14.63 5.33 8.76
C ASN A 105 13.39 4.89 9.56
N THR A 106 13.53 3.80 10.33
CA THR A 106 12.45 3.31 11.21
C THR A 106 12.05 4.34 12.26
N ILE A 107 13.02 5.01 12.89
CA ILE A 107 12.73 6.05 13.90
C ILE A 107 12.05 7.26 13.25
N VAL A 108 12.59 7.77 12.13
CA VAL A 108 12.03 8.94 11.46
C VAL A 108 10.60 8.65 10.98
N VAL A 109 10.38 7.53 10.31
CA VAL A 109 9.05 7.10 9.86
C VAL A 109 8.11 6.90 11.05
N GLY A 110 8.56 6.24 12.11
CA GLY A 110 7.76 6.00 13.31
C GLY A 110 7.32 7.30 13.99
N VAL A 111 8.22 8.27 14.13
CA VAL A 111 7.89 9.59 14.69
C VAL A 111 6.89 10.33 13.80
N ILE A 112 7.08 10.33 12.48
CA ILE A 112 6.14 10.98 11.55
C ILE A 112 4.76 10.33 11.63
N VAL A 113 4.68 8.99 11.64
CA VAL A 113 3.43 8.24 11.75
C VAL A 113 2.76 8.51 13.10
N ALA A 114 3.52 8.54 14.20
CA ALA A 114 2.98 8.83 15.53
C ALA A 114 2.41 10.26 15.62
N LEU A 115 3.10 11.26 15.06
CA LEU A 115 2.61 12.62 14.97
C LEU A 115 1.36 12.71 14.09
N ALA A 116 1.36 12.04 12.93
CA ALA A 116 0.21 12.02 12.03
C ALA A 116 -1.02 11.38 12.70
N ALA A 117 -0.83 10.26 13.39
CA ALA A 117 -1.89 9.55 14.10
C ALA A 117 -2.44 10.32 15.31
N GLY A 118 -1.62 11.17 15.95
CA GLY A 118 -2.05 11.98 17.10
C GLY A 118 -2.69 13.33 16.74
N LEU A 119 -2.39 13.88 15.56
CA LEU A 119 -2.79 15.24 15.18
C LEU A 119 -3.90 15.30 14.12
N PHE A 120 -4.10 14.25 13.33
CA PHE A 120 -5.05 14.26 12.21
C PHE A 120 -6.21 13.27 12.43
N ASP A 121 -7.37 13.62 11.87
CA ASP A 121 -8.58 12.79 11.93
C ASP A 121 -8.46 11.57 11.01
N ILE A 122 -8.88 10.40 11.50
CA ILE A 122 -8.85 9.13 10.77
C ILE A 122 -9.56 9.20 9.42
N ASN A 123 -10.63 9.99 9.30
CA ASN A 123 -11.36 10.16 8.04
C ASN A 123 -10.47 10.83 6.98
N VAL A 124 -9.78 11.90 7.36
CA VAL A 124 -8.88 12.63 6.46
C VAL A 124 -7.66 11.78 6.09
N LEU A 125 -7.05 11.07 7.06
CA LEU A 125 -5.97 10.13 6.75
C LEU A 125 -6.44 9.01 5.81
N GLY A 126 -7.64 8.48 6.03
CA GLY A 126 -8.26 7.44 5.22
C GLY A 126 -8.45 7.88 3.77
N ASP A 127 -8.98 9.09 3.56
CA ASP A 127 -9.20 9.65 2.23
C ASP A 127 -7.87 9.88 1.49
N VAL A 128 -6.88 10.50 2.17
CA VAL A 128 -5.54 10.74 1.60
C VAL A 128 -4.85 9.42 1.23
N THR A 129 -4.94 8.41 2.11
CA THR A 129 -4.34 7.09 1.89
C THR A 129 -5.03 6.37 0.73
N SER A 130 -6.35 6.48 0.63
CA SER A 130 -7.14 5.87 -0.44
C SER A 130 -6.78 6.46 -1.80
N VAL A 131 -6.73 7.80 -1.92
CA VAL A 131 -6.29 8.47 -3.17
C VAL A 131 -4.88 8.06 -3.57
N GLY A 132 -3.94 8.02 -2.61
CA GLY A 132 -2.56 7.59 -2.89
C GLY A 132 -2.48 6.14 -3.37
N THR A 133 -3.25 5.24 -2.78
CA THR A 133 -3.28 3.82 -3.15
C THR A 133 -3.93 3.63 -4.53
N LEU A 134 -5.04 4.32 -4.81
CA LEU A 134 -5.69 4.31 -6.13
C LEU A 134 -4.76 4.85 -7.22
N ALA A 135 -4.03 5.93 -6.95
CA ALA A 135 -3.03 6.47 -7.87
C ALA A 135 -1.90 5.46 -8.14
N ALA A 136 -1.39 4.79 -7.09
CA ALA A 136 -0.39 3.74 -7.24
C ALA A 136 -0.92 2.55 -8.07
N PHE A 137 -2.15 2.11 -7.85
CA PHE A 137 -2.77 1.04 -8.64
C PHE A 137 -2.95 1.44 -10.11
N ALA A 138 -3.37 2.68 -10.39
CA ALA A 138 -3.44 3.19 -11.76
C ALA A 138 -2.07 3.17 -12.44
N ILE A 139 -1.01 3.63 -11.75
CA ILE A 139 0.38 3.60 -12.26
C ILE A 139 0.83 2.16 -12.52
N VAL A 140 0.51 1.20 -11.66
CA VAL A 140 0.83 -0.22 -11.86
C VAL A 140 0.11 -0.76 -13.11
N CYS A 141 -1.17 -0.45 -13.30
CA CYS A 141 -1.90 -0.86 -14.50
C CYS A 141 -1.28 -0.28 -15.78
N ILE A 142 -0.89 1.00 -15.78
CA ILE A 142 -0.18 1.64 -16.89
C ILE A 142 1.18 0.97 -17.13
N SER A 143 1.92 0.70 -16.05
CA SER A 143 3.23 0.06 -16.10
C SER A 143 3.17 -1.34 -16.71
N VAL A 144 2.09 -2.10 -16.46
CA VAL A 144 1.88 -3.42 -17.08
C VAL A 144 1.66 -3.31 -18.60
N ILE A 145 0.89 -2.32 -19.07
CA ILE A 145 0.70 -2.06 -20.50
C ILE A 145 2.03 -1.66 -21.14
N TRP A 146 2.75 -0.72 -20.52
CA TRP A 146 4.02 -0.22 -21.02
C TRP A 146 5.11 -1.30 -21.05
N LEU A 147 5.25 -2.09 -19.98
CA LEU A 147 6.25 -3.17 -19.90
C LEU A 147 6.01 -4.24 -20.97
N ARG A 148 4.75 -4.46 -21.36
CA ARG A 148 4.43 -5.42 -22.41
C ARG A 148 4.91 -4.97 -23.80
N GLN A 149 4.97 -3.66 -24.05
CA GLN A 149 5.51 -3.08 -25.27
C GLN A 149 7.04 -2.92 -25.20
N ALA A 150 7.57 -2.45 -24.07
CA ALA A 150 8.99 -2.13 -23.92
C ALA A 150 9.90 -3.36 -23.83
N ARG A 151 9.44 -4.46 -23.21
CA ARG A 151 10.21 -5.69 -23.05
C ARG A 151 9.33 -6.93 -23.27
N PRO A 152 9.06 -7.29 -24.54
CA PRO A 152 8.20 -8.43 -24.87
C PRO A 152 8.81 -9.79 -24.47
N ASP A 153 10.15 -9.90 -24.49
CA ASP A 153 10.88 -11.18 -24.37
C ASP A 153 11.10 -11.67 -22.94
N LEU A 154 10.66 -10.91 -21.93
CA LEU A 154 10.83 -11.31 -20.53
C LEU A 154 10.00 -12.56 -20.19
N PRO A 155 10.57 -13.57 -19.50
CA PRO A 155 9.83 -14.73 -19.04
C PRO A 155 8.82 -14.31 -17.96
N ARG A 156 7.52 -14.53 -18.21
CA ARG A 156 6.43 -14.12 -17.31
C ARG A 156 5.81 -15.34 -16.65
N GLY A 157 6.00 -15.49 -15.33
CA GLY A 157 5.40 -16.58 -14.54
C GLY A 157 3.88 -16.49 -14.39
N PHE A 158 3.31 -15.29 -14.46
CA PHE A 158 1.85 -15.07 -14.50
C PHE A 158 1.54 -14.03 -15.58
N ARG A 159 0.46 -14.26 -16.34
CA ARG A 159 -0.01 -13.34 -17.39
C ARG A 159 -1.44 -12.92 -17.04
N VAL A 160 -1.69 -11.62 -17.10
CA VAL A 160 -3.02 -11.05 -16.88
C VAL A 160 -3.99 -11.63 -17.92
N PRO A 161 -5.09 -12.27 -17.51
CA PRO A 161 -6.11 -12.74 -18.45
C PRO A 161 -6.75 -11.53 -19.15
N LEU A 162 -7.28 -11.68 -20.36
CA LEU A 162 -8.02 -10.60 -21.04
C LEU A 162 -7.22 -9.29 -21.22
N TYR A 163 -5.90 -9.34 -21.38
CA TYR A 163 -5.11 -8.16 -21.75
C TYR A 163 -5.53 -7.65 -23.15
N PRO A 164 -5.68 -6.33 -23.38
CA PRO A 164 -5.42 -5.18 -22.49
C PRO A 164 -6.65 -4.69 -21.69
N VAL A 165 -7.78 -5.37 -21.80
CA VAL A 165 -9.07 -4.93 -21.24
C VAL A 165 -9.00 -4.78 -19.71
N LEU A 166 -8.45 -5.76 -19.00
CA LEU A 166 -8.36 -5.71 -17.53
C LEU A 166 -7.55 -4.50 -17.01
N PRO A 167 -6.31 -4.23 -17.49
CA PRO A 167 -5.57 -3.03 -17.11
C PRO A 167 -6.31 -1.72 -17.40
N ILE A 168 -7.01 -1.63 -18.55
CA ILE A 168 -7.78 -0.43 -18.92
C ILE A 168 -8.95 -0.22 -17.94
N PHE A 169 -9.71 -1.27 -17.63
CA PHE A 169 -10.76 -1.19 -16.62
C PHE A 169 -10.23 -0.79 -15.24
N GLY A 170 -9.05 -1.28 -14.85
CA GLY A 170 -8.39 -0.88 -13.61
C GLY A 170 -8.05 0.61 -13.57
N ILE A 171 -7.53 1.16 -14.67
CA ILE A 171 -7.24 2.60 -14.78
C ILE A 171 -8.54 3.42 -14.70
N LEU A 172 -9.58 3.00 -15.43
CA LEU A 172 -10.87 3.68 -15.44
C LEU A 172 -11.56 3.64 -14.07
N SER A 173 -11.53 2.50 -13.37
CA SER A 173 -12.13 2.37 -12.04
C SER A 173 -11.37 3.18 -10.99
N CYS A 174 -10.03 3.14 -10.99
CA CYS A 174 -9.23 3.96 -10.09
C CYS A 174 -9.45 5.45 -10.37
N GLY A 175 -9.47 5.86 -11.64
CA GLY A 175 -9.75 7.24 -12.03
C GLY A 175 -11.12 7.69 -11.57
N ALA A 176 -12.17 6.90 -11.82
CA ALA A 176 -13.53 7.21 -11.39
C ALA A 176 -13.62 7.41 -9.87
N LEU A 177 -13.02 6.51 -9.08
CA LEU A 177 -13.01 6.64 -7.61
C LEU A 177 -12.25 7.88 -7.14
N ILE A 178 -11.12 8.21 -7.76
CA ILE A 178 -10.36 9.44 -7.43
C ILE A 178 -11.24 10.69 -7.63
N PHE A 179 -12.07 10.74 -8.67
CA PHE A 179 -12.98 11.88 -8.90
C PHE A 179 -14.13 11.97 -7.89
N THR A 180 -14.44 10.90 -7.16
CA THR A 180 -15.48 10.91 -6.13
C THR A 180 -15.01 11.44 -4.77
N VAL A 181 -13.70 11.54 -4.55
CA VAL A 181 -13.12 12.01 -3.28
C VAL A 181 -13.23 13.54 -3.16
N GLU A 182 -13.29 14.05 -1.92
CA GLU A 182 -13.35 15.48 -1.64
C GLU A 182 -12.21 16.27 -2.33
N GLN A 183 -12.57 17.38 -2.95
CA GLN A 183 -11.62 18.25 -3.68
C GLN A 183 -10.46 18.73 -2.82
N ARG A 184 -10.68 18.91 -1.51
CA ARG A 184 -9.63 19.29 -0.55
C ARG A 184 -8.50 18.25 -0.50
N VAL A 185 -8.86 16.97 -0.46
CA VAL A 185 -7.92 15.85 -0.43
C VAL A 185 -7.17 15.76 -1.75
N LEU A 186 -7.86 15.96 -2.87
CA LEU A 186 -7.24 15.99 -4.21
C LEU A 186 -6.23 17.13 -4.36
N HIS A 187 -6.57 18.34 -3.89
CA HIS A 187 -5.63 19.46 -3.90
C HIS A 187 -4.40 19.19 -3.03
N PHE A 188 -4.59 18.63 -1.83
CA PHE A 188 -3.47 18.23 -0.97
C PHE A 188 -2.58 17.18 -1.65
N PHE A 189 -3.19 16.15 -2.24
CA PHE A 189 -2.47 15.10 -2.97
C PHE A 189 -1.71 15.66 -4.17
N PHE A 190 -2.31 16.58 -4.92
CA PHE A 190 -1.67 17.22 -6.06
C PHE A 190 -0.49 18.09 -5.64
N LEU A 191 -0.64 18.89 -4.57
CA LEU A 191 0.46 19.66 -3.98
C LEU A 191 1.58 18.76 -3.47
N PHE A 192 1.23 17.64 -2.82
CA PHE A 192 2.20 16.64 -2.40
C PHE A 192 2.96 16.05 -3.59
N LEU A 193 2.27 15.73 -4.69
CA LEU A 193 2.88 15.18 -5.91
C LEU A 193 3.81 16.19 -6.59
N LEU A 194 3.39 17.47 -6.65
CA LEU A 194 4.24 18.56 -7.11
C LEU A 194 5.48 18.71 -6.23
N GLY A 195 5.33 18.67 -4.91
CA GLY A 195 6.44 18.71 -3.96
C GLY A 195 7.40 17.55 -4.15
N ALA A 196 6.88 16.32 -4.28
CA ALA A 196 7.68 15.12 -4.53
C ALA A 196 8.44 15.22 -5.86
N THR A 197 7.80 15.76 -6.90
CA THR A 197 8.40 16.00 -8.20
C THR A 197 9.49 17.08 -8.11
N ALA A 198 9.26 18.18 -7.40
CA ALA A 198 10.27 19.20 -7.16
C ALA A 198 11.50 18.63 -6.44
N VAL A 199 11.30 17.80 -5.39
CA VAL A 199 12.40 17.10 -4.71
C VAL A 199 13.14 16.16 -5.66
N TYR A 200 12.42 15.45 -6.53
CA TYR A 200 13.03 14.61 -7.56
C TYR A 200 13.88 15.41 -8.55
N PHE A 201 13.41 16.55 -9.05
CA PHE A 201 14.18 17.38 -9.98
C PHE A 201 15.38 18.08 -9.30
N LEU A 202 15.21 18.57 -8.08
CA LEU A 202 16.25 19.31 -7.36
C LEU A 202 17.37 18.41 -6.80
N TYR A 203 17.01 17.23 -6.32
CA TYR A 203 17.96 16.31 -5.66
C TYR A 203 18.08 14.98 -6.41
N GLY A 204 16.95 14.38 -6.75
CA GLY A 204 16.88 13.06 -7.39
C GLY A 204 17.65 12.97 -8.71
N MET A 205 17.50 13.94 -9.63
CA MET A 205 18.18 13.90 -10.92
C MET A 205 19.71 14.01 -10.81
N TRP A 206 20.22 14.88 -9.93
CA TRP A 206 21.66 15.08 -9.76
C TRP A 206 22.34 13.97 -8.97
N ASN A 207 21.58 13.26 -8.14
CA ASN A 207 22.12 12.25 -7.25
C ASN A 207 21.72 10.81 -7.59
N SER A 208 20.82 10.62 -8.57
CA SER A 208 20.42 9.30 -9.06
C SER A 208 21.58 8.57 -9.71
N LYS A 209 21.79 7.32 -9.29
CA LYS A 209 22.81 6.43 -9.85
C LYS A 209 22.47 5.98 -11.27
N LEU A 210 21.17 5.87 -11.59
CA LEU A 210 20.67 5.60 -12.93
C LEU A 210 21.05 6.70 -13.93
N ALA A 211 20.97 7.97 -13.53
CA ALA A 211 21.42 9.10 -14.36
C ALA A 211 22.94 9.13 -14.54
N LYS A 212 23.70 8.55 -13.61
CA LYS A 212 25.16 8.43 -13.66
C LYS A 212 25.66 7.16 -14.35
N GLY A 213 24.76 6.30 -14.83
CA GLY A 213 25.10 5.03 -15.48
C GLY A 213 25.64 3.95 -14.52
N GLU A 214 25.50 4.14 -13.20
CA GLU A 214 25.87 3.14 -12.21
C GLU A 214 24.73 2.11 -12.09
N PHE A 215 24.97 0.89 -12.56
CA PHE A 215 24.05 -0.24 -12.35
C PHE A 215 24.03 -0.60 -10.87
N VAL A 216 22.97 -0.20 -10.16
CA VAL A 216 22.66 -0.73 -8.84
C VAL A 216 22.10 -2.12 -9.05
N THR A 217 22.95 -3.14 -8.96
CA THR A 217 22.50 -4.54 -8.98
C THR A 217 21.59 -4.78 -7.76
N GLY A 218 20.35 -5.16 -8.04
CA GLY A 218 19.48 -5.76 -7.03
C GLY A 218 20.01 -7.14 -6.62
N HIS A 219 19.36 -7.80 -5.66
CA HIS A 219 19.54 -9.25 -5.43
C HIS A 219 18.96 -10.11 -6.55
N GLU A 220 18.43 -9.51 -7.62
CA GLU A 220 18.06 -10.23 -8.82
C GLU A 220 19.32 -10.51 -9.62
N PRO A 221 19.63 -11.79 -9.90
CA PRO A 221 20.76 -12.11 -10.76
C PRO A 221 20.58 -11.41 -12.11
N PRO A 222 21.68 -11.01 -12.78
CA PRO A 222 21.61 -10.37 -14.08
C PRO A 222 20.72 -11.21 -15.01
N ALA A 223 19.96 -10.56 -15.90
CA ALA A 223 18.98 -11.23 -16.75
C ALA A 223 19.53 -12.45 -17.54
N ASN A 224 20.86 -12.55 -17.69
CA ASN A 224 21.59 -13.66 -18.29
C ASN A 224 21.74 -14.92 -17.40
N GLU A 225 21.31 -14.88 -16.13
CA GLU A 225 21.45 -15.97 -15.15
C GLU A 225 20.11 -16.53 -14.66
N LEU A 226 18.98 -16.10 -15.24
CA LEU A 226 17.73 -16.84 -15.05
C LEU A 226 17.95 -18.25 -15.61
N PRO A 227 17.68 -19.33 -14.85
CA PRO A 227 17.86 -20.67 -15.37
C PRO A 227 16.97 -20.81 -16.61
N HIS A 228 17.63 -20.84 -17.77
CA HIS A 228 17.05 -21.43 -18.96
C HIS A 228 16.54 -22.79 -18.50
N LYS A 229 15.25 -23.08 -18.72
CA LYS A 229 14.77 -24.44 -18.59
C LYS A 229 15.68 -25.29 -19.48
N LEU A 230 16.53 -26.08 -18.85
CA LEU A 230 17.19 -27.19 -19.49
C LEU A 230 16.07 -28.13 -19.91
N ASP A 231 15.96 -28.29 -21.23
CA ASP A 231 15.27 -29.32 -22.03
C ASP A 231 14.19 -30.17 -21.34
#